data_AF-A0A0Q8PTJ9-F1
#
_entry.id   AF-A0A0Q8PTJ9-F1
#
_cell.length_a   1.000
_cell.length_b   1.000
_cell.length_c   1.000
_cell.angle_alpha   90.00
_cell.angle_beta   90.00
_cell.angle_gamma   90.00
#
_symmetry.space_group_name_H-M   'P 1'
#
loop_
_entity.id
_entity.type
_entity.pdbx_description
1 polymer ?
#
loop_
_entity_poly.entity_id
_entity_poly.type
_entity_poly.pdbx_seq_one_letter_code
_entity_poly.pdbx_strand_id
1 'polypeptide(L)'
;MGEPDPSGKLVGSSYRVDGLRLSVTFYGGICEKYGLKLDESKPGTVVAKVVVTEPQKAGTDCVALAKQQEVSADLKAQLGGRTVFDQATNRELPRSQGPDPVGGPQH
;
A
#
# COMPACT_ATOMS: atom_id res chain seq x y z
N MET A 1 -9.92 -14.17 9.92
CA MET A 1 -10.50 -13.67 8.65
C MET A 1 -9.97 -12.28 8.37
N GLY A 2 -8.94 -12.22 7.55
CA GLY A 2 -8.58 -11.03 6.80
C GLY A 2 -8.37 -11.58 5.40
N GLU A 3 -9.46 -12.07 4.79
CA GLU A 3 -9.42 -12.44 3.38
C GLU A 3 -8.75 -11.30 2.61
N PRO A 4 -7.81 -11.57 1.69
CA PRO A 4 -7.42 -10.56 0.72
C PRO A 4 -8.71 -10.19 -0.02
N ASP A 5 -9.25 -9.01 0.26
CA ASP A 5 -10.49 -8.55 -0.35
C ASP A 5 -10.40 -8.76 -1.87
N PRO A 6 -11.18 -9.69 -2.46
CA PRO A 6 -11.20 -9.87 -3.92
C PRO A 6 -11.83 -8.65 -4.62
N SER A 7 -12.29 -7.68 -3.83
CA SER A 7 -12.95 -6.44 -4.20
C SER A 7 -12.04 -5.42 -4.91
N GLY A 8 -11.03 -5.83 -5.69
CA GLY A 8 -10.25 -4.94 -6.56
C GLY A 8 -9.66 -3.66 -5.94
N LYS A 9 -9.63 -3.58 -4.60
CA LYS A 9 -9.14 -2.42 -3.86
C LYS A 9 -7.71 -2.71 -3.48
N LEU A 10 -6.82 -1.82 -3.89
CA LEU A 10 -5.40 -1.88 -3.57
C LEU A 10 -5.23 -1.52 -2.09
N VAL A 11 -5.31 -2.53 -1.22
CA VAL A 11 -5.16 -2.37 0.22
C VAL A 11 -3.68 -2.50 0.58
N GLY A 12 -3.14 -1.48 1.27
CA GLY A 12 -1.81 -1.58 1.86
C GLY A 12 -1.78 -2.67 2.94
N SER A 13 -0.83 -3.59 2.86
CA SER A 13 -0.58 -4.57 3.92
C SER A 13 0.25 -3.94 5.04
N SER A 14 1.29 -3.20 4.68
CA SER A 14 2.16 -2.55 5.64
C SER A 14 2.94 -1.40 4.97
N TYR A 15 3.54 -0.55 5.79
CA TYR A 15 4.36 0.55 5.28
C TYR A 15 5.74 0.60 5.94
N ARG A 16 6.70 1.14 5.21
CA ARG A 16 8.05 1.46 5.65
C ARG A 16 8.29 2.94 5.43
N VAL A 17 9.09 3.53 6.30
CA VAL A 17 9.54 4.91 6.12
C VAL A 17 11.05 4.97 6.33
N ASP A 18 11.72 5.53 5.33
CA ASP A 18 13.15 5.78 5.31
C ASP A 18 13.38 7.29 5.18
N GLY A 19 13.56 7.96 6.32
CA GLY A 19 13.67 9.41 6.41
C GLY A 19 12.41 10.14 5.94
N LEU A 20 12.41 10.57 4.66
CA LEU A 20 11.30 11.25 3.98
C LEU A 20 10.64 10.36 2.92
N ARG A 21 11.11 9.14 2.69
CA ARG A 21 10.52 8.24 1.69
C ARG A 21 9.61 7.22 2.37
N LEU A 22 8.34 7.16 1.96
CA LEU A 22 7.38 6.18 2.46
C LEU A 22 7.12 5.12 1.39
N SER A 23 7.34 3.87 1.75
CA SER A 23 7.10 2.71 0.89
C SER A 23 5.93 1.91 1.45
N VAL A 24 4.92 1.62 0.64
CA VAL A 24 3.78 0.79 1.02
C VAL A 24 3.86 -0.51 0.26
N THR A 25 3.78 -1.60 1.01
CA THR A 25 3.64 -2.94 0.46
C THR A 25 2.16 -3.26 0.31
N PHE A 26 1.74 -3.73 -0.86
CA PHE A 26 0.36 -4.10 -1.16
C PHE A 26 0.34 -5.29 -2.12
N TYR A 27 -0.80 -5.94 -2.27
CA TYR A 27 -0.99 -6.98 -3.28
C TYR A 27 -1.78 -6.41 -4.47
N GLY A 28 -1.20 -6.51 -5.66
CA GLY A 28 -1.79 -6.00 -6.90
C GLY A 28 -1.46 -6.89 -8.09
N GLY A 29 -2.25 -6.78 -9.15
CA GLY A 29 -2.02 -7.49 -10.41
C GLY A 29 -0.74 -7.01 -11.11
N ILE A 30 0.04 -7.92 -11.67
CA ILE A 30 1.33 -7.60 -12.29
C ILE A 30 1.24 -6.83 -13.62
N CYS A 31 0.05 -6.71 -14.20
CA CYS A 31 -0.15 -6.13 -15.53
C CYS A 31 -0.52 -4.64 -15.51
N GLU A 32 -0.78 -4.10 -14.33
CA GLU A 32 -1.05 -2.68 -14.13
C GLU A 32 0.16 -2.04 -13.47
N LYS A 33 0.38 -0.74 -13.71
CA LYS A 33 1.31 0.03 -12.89
C LYS A 33 0.56 0.76 -11.80
N TYR A 34 1.21 0.80 -10.65
CA TYR A 34 0.70 1.43 -9.45
C TYR A 34 1.56 2.63 -9.07
N GLY A 35 0.92 3.65 -8.53
CA GLY A 35 1.55 4.81 -7.91
C GLY A 35 1.05 4.97 -6.49
N LEU A 36 1.87 5.60 -5.66
CA LEU A 36 1.51 5.95 -4.30
C LEU A 36 1.22 7.44 -4.20
N LYS A 37 0.04 7.79 -3.69
CA LYS A 37 -0.33 9.15 -3.31
C LYS A 37 -0.36 9.25 -1.79
N LEU A 38 0.31 10.27 -1.27
CA LEU A 38 0.30 10.59 0.15
C LEU A 38 -0.50 11.87 0.35
N ASP A 39 -1.47 11.82 1.27
CA ASP A 39 -2.26 12.96 1.68
C ASP A 39 -1.91 13.29 3.13
N GLU A 40 -1.19 14.39 3.29
CA GLU A 40 -0.76 14.93 4.59
C GLU A 40 -1.67 16.11 5.00
N SER A 41 -2.94 16.11 4.58
CA SER A 41 -3.86 17.23 4.83
C SER A 41 -4.14 17.44 6.33
N LYS A 42 -3.99 16.39 7.14
CA LYS A 42 -4.20 16.45 8.59
C LYS A 42 -2.86 16.49 9.32
N PRO A 43 -2.64 17.45 10.23
CA PRO A 43 -1.44 17.47 11.05
C PRO A 43 -1.40 16.22 11.93
N GLY A 44 -0.26 15.53 11.95
CA GLY A 44 -0.11 14.28 12.71
C GLY A 44 -0.57 13.02 11.98
N THR A 45 -1.10 13.12 10.76
CA THR A 45 -1.65 11.97 10.03
C THR A 45 -1.22 11.99 8.57
N VAL A 46 -0.88 10.82 8.03
CA VAL A 46 -0.57 10.63 6.61
C VAL A 46 -1.51 9.60 6.06
N VAL A 47 -2.25 9.94 5.01
CA VAL A 47 -3.13 8.99 4.34
C VAL A 47 -2.43 8.50 3.07
N ALA A 48 -2.11 7.21 3.03
CA ALA A 48 -1.54 6.53 1.89
C ALA A 48 -2.64 6.00 0.97
N LYS A 49 -2.53 6.30 -0.32
CA LYS A 49 -3.46 5.83 -1.35
C LYS A 49 -2.68 5.24 -2.51
N VAL A 50 -2.81 3.94 -2.70
CA VAL A 50 -2.34 3.29 -3.92
C VAL A 50 -3.34 3.57 -5.05
N VAL A 51 -2.85 4.03 -6.19
CA VAL A 51 -3.65 4.31 -7.39
C VAL A 51 -3.06 3.59 -8.59
N VAL A 52 -3.90 3.14 -9.51
CA VAL A 52 -3.44 2.65 -10.80
C VAL A 52 -3.02 3.84 -11.65
N THR A 53 -1.75 3.90 -12.03
CA THR A 53 -1.21 4.96 -12.90
C THR A 53 -1.32 4.56 -14.37
N GLU A 54 -1.09 3.29 -14.68
CA GLU A 54 -1.28 2.73 -16.02
C GLU A 54 -2.10 1.44 -15.91
N PRO A 55 -3.36 1.45 -16.37
CA PRO A 55 -4.17 0.23 -16.40
C PRO A 55 -3.63 -0.73 -17.47
N GLN A 56 -3.93 -2.03 -17.30
CA GLN A 56 -3.52 -3.03 -18.28
C GLN A 56 -4.09 -2.70 -19.66
N LYS A 57 -3.32 -2.96 -20.72
CA LYS A 57 -3.83 -2.82 -22.09
C LYS A 57 -4.85 -3.92 -22.37
N ALA A 58 -6.06 -3.51 -22.75
CA ALA A 58 -7.10 -4.41 -23.22
C ALA A 58 -6.58 -5.26 -24.39
N GLY A 59 -6.71 -6.59 -24.28
CA GLY A 59 -6.24 -7.55 -25.29
C GLY A 59 -4.91 -8.24 -24.98
N THR A 60 -4.34 -8.03 -23.79
CA THR A 60 -3.22 -8.86 -23.29
C THR A 60 -3.79 -9.98 -22.43
N ASP A 61 -3.41 -11.23 -22.66
CA ASP A 61 -3.65 -12.35 -21.74
C ASP A 61 -2.87 -12.11 -20.44
N CYS A 62 -3.39 -11.22 -19.61
CA CYS A 62 -2.87 -10.96 -18.30
C CYS A 62 -3.34 -12.09 -17.38
N VAL A 63 -2.38 -12.92 -16.97
CA VAL A 63 -2.64 -13.89 -15.91
C VAL A 63 -3.10 -13.11 -14.68
N ALA A 64 -4.27 -13.47 -14.14
CA ALA A 64 -4.84 -12.90 -12.93
C ALA A 64 -4.00 -13.30 -11.71
N LEU A 65 -2.78 -12.79 -11.64
CA LEU A 65 -1.80 -13.07 -10.61
C LEU A 65 -1.60 -11.78 -9.82
N ALA A 66 -2.19 -11.74 -8.62
CA ALA A 66 -1.83 -10.76 -7.63
C ALA A 66 -0.49 -11.14 -7.01
N LYS A 67 0.47 -10.22 -7.00
CA LYS A 67 1.74 -10.41 -6.32
C LYS A 67 1.95 -9.26 -5.34
N GLN A 68 2.74 -9.53 -4.32
CA GLN A 68 3.21 -8.48 -3.42
C GLN A 68 4.04 -7.49 -4.24
N GLN A 69 3.62 -6.23 -4.23
CA GLN A 69 4.27 -5.10 -4.87
C GLN A 69 4.57 -4.04 -3.81
N GLU A 70 5.58 -3.23 -4.06
CA GLU A 70 5.95 -2.12 -3.20
C GLU A 70 5.98 -0.85 -4.03
N VAL A 71 5.25 0.17 -3.57
CA VAL A 71 5.27 1.50 -4.17
C VAL A 71 5.82 2.49 -3.16
N SER A 72 6.63 3.42 -3.64
CA SER A 72 7.28 4.43 -2.81
C SER A 72 6.84 5.82 -3.23
N ALA A 73 6.72 6.72 -2.27
CA ALA A 73 6.50 8.15 -2.50
C ALA A 73 7.26 8.97 -1.46
N ASP A 74 7.68 10.16 -1.86
CA ASP A 74 8.35 11.10 -0.97
C ASP A 74 7.29 11.89 -0.19
N LEU A 75 7.46 11.91 1.13
CA LEU A 75 6.70 12.73 2.07
C LEU A 75 7.15 14.18 1.99
N LYS A 76 6.22 15.13 2.19
CA LYS A 76 6.57 16.55 2.34
C LYS A 76 7.28 16.82 3.66
N ALA A 77 7.04 16.02 4.69
CA ALA A 77 7.68 16.17 5.98
C ALA A 77 7.90 14.82 6.68
N GLN A 78 8.83 14.83 7.65
CA GLN A 78 9.22 13.61 8.36
C GLN A 78 8.03 12.95 9.04
N LEU A 79 7.92 11.62 8.88
CA LEU A 79 6.83 10.87 9.49
C LEU A 79 6.91 10.93 11.02
N GLY A 80 8.09 10.74 11.62
CA GLY A 80 8.30 10.94 13.06
C GLY A 80 7.31 10.15 13.94
N GLY A 81 6.28 10.84 14.46
CA GLY A 81 5.18 10.27 15.24
C GLY A 81 3.81 10.34 14.56
N ARG A 82 3.78 10.57 13.24
CA ARG A 82 2.55 10.61 12.45
C ARG A 82 2.06 9.20 12.15
N THR A 83 0.76 9.04 12.24
CA THR A 83 0.08 7.79 11.93
C THR A 83 -0.19 7.67 10.44
N VAL A 84 0.02 6.50 9.87
CA VAL A 84 -0.28 6.24 8.44
C VAL A 84 -1.60 5.50 8.32
N PHE A 85 -2.53 6.03 7.54
CA PHE A 85 -3.81 5.40 7.24
C PHE A 85 -3.88 5.01 5.77
N ASP A 86 -4.41 3.83 5.48
CA ASP A 86 -4.76 3.42 4.13
C ASP A 86 -6.08 4.06 3.70
N GLN A 87 -6.11 4.77 2.57
CA GLN A 87 -7.33 5.40 2.07
C GLN A 87 -8.36 4.37 1.59
N ALA A 88 -7.93 3.20 1.13
CA ALA A 88 -8.84 2.20 0.55
C ALA A 88 -9.75 1.58 1.63
N THR A 89 -9.21 1.33 2.81
CA THR A 89 -9.87 0.73 3.97
C THR A 89 -10.18 1.73 5.08
N ASN A 90 -9.58 2.92 5.04
CA ASN A 90 -9.60 3.93 6.10
C ASN A 90 -9.06 3.37 7.44
N ARG A 91 -8.12 2.42 7.38
CA ARG A 91 -7.51 1.78 8.54
C ARG A 91 -6.07 2.23 8.72
N GLU A 92 -5.62 2.24 9.97
CA GLU A 92 -4.21 2.47 10.28
C GLU A 92 -3.35 1.33 9.71
N LEU A 93 -2.34 1.67 8.92
CA LEU A 93 -1.38 0.70 8.42
C LEU A 93 -0.34 0.41 9.51
N PRO A 94 0.09 -0.84 9.68
CA PRO A 94 1.20 -1.16 10.56
C PRO A 94 2.54 -0.78 9.91
N ARG A 95 3.47 -0.27 10.72
CA ARG A 95 4.84 0.01 10.28
C ARG A 95 5.65 -1.28 10.25
N SER A 96 6.05 -1.74 9.07
CA SER A 96 6.99 -2.87 8.93
C SER A 96 8.38 -2.43 9.34
N GLN A 97 8.81 -2.77 10.56
CA GLN A 97 10.14 -2.43 11.08
C GLN A 97 11.23 -3.48 10.73
N GLY A 98 10.94 -4.41 9.83
CA GLY A 98 11.81 -5.51 9.41
C GLY A 98 11.07 -6.45 8.44
N PRO A 99 11.69 -7.54 7.93
CA PRO A 99 10.96 -8.54 7.16
C PRO A 99 9.84 -9.07 8.06
N ASP A 100 8.60 -8.78 7.71
CA ASP A 100 7.42 -9.28 8.41
C ASP A 100 7.61 -10.79 8.63
N PRO A 101 7.52 -11.30 9.87
CA PRO A 101 7.11 -12.69 10.02
C PRO A 101 5.73 -12.75 9.39
N VAL A 102 5.62 -13.49 8.29
CA VAL A 102 4.34 -13.90 7.70
C VAL A 102 3.59 -14.67 8.79
N GLY A 103 2.87 -13.93 9.63
CA GLY A 103 2.08 -14.44 10.73
C GLY A 103 0.74 -14.92 10.19
N GLY A 104 0.74 -16.05 9.49
CA GLY A 104 -0.45 -16.90 9.47
C GLY A 104 -0.55 -17.68 10.79
N PRO A 105 -1.66 -18.42 11.03
CA PRO A 105 -3.06 -18.12 10.84
C PRO A 105 -3.71 -17.71 12.20
N GLN A 106 -4.79 -16.94 12.20
CA GLN A 106 -5.60 -16.74 13.41
C GLN A 106 -6.86 -17.59 13.37
N HIS A 107 -6.86 -18.53 14.33
CA HIS A 107 -7.77 -19.61 14.76
C HIS A 107 -9.28 -19.37 14.59
#